data_AF-A0A920RJJ5-F1
#
_entry.id   AF-A0A920RJJ5-F1
#
_cell.length_a   1.000
_cell.length_b   1.000
_cell.length_c   1.000
_cell.angle_alpha   90.00
_cell.angle_beta   90.00
_cell.angle_gamma   90.00
#
_symmetry.space_group_name_H-M   'P 1'
#
loop_
_entity.id
_entity.type
_entity.pdbx_description
1 polymer ?
#
loop_
_entity_poly.entity_id
_entity_poly.type
_entity_poly.pdbx_seq_one_letter_code
_entity_poly.pdbx_strand_id
1 'polypeptide(L)'
;MVHENWSSTGVQNPAAIFFKDAGYSTHLVGKWHLGHHTQAYLPNRRGFDSFYGFLGGGIGYYDHVFAGGIDWQRNGVTLEEEGYSTELIAHEATRVIEQNSGQPYFLLVAFNAPHTPIEGPGGKKPEHDGRNTYLEMVGSMDKAIGQIISALTKQGDLANTLVIFFSDNGGQEPVPFWMEWLVPPTADGFANNGPLRGNKGTIYEGGVRVPAAIWWPNVLESERALEQPFHVADLLPPLGEAVGFTPLDLDGESQWRSLISEQQGPRAPFIVANMGSEAMIDWPWKLAKEVPHPSCQSFSPATITTFIGWIGTLGKQMTWL
;
A
#
# COMPACT_ATOMS: atom_id res chain seq x y z
N MET A 1 -36.69 14.39 1.23
CA MET A 1 -36.25 15.49 0.35
C MET A 1 -34.86 15.16 -0.15
N VAL A 2 -34.81 14.80 -1.43
CA VAL A 2 -33.72 14.92 -2.42
C VAL A 2 -32.29 14.65 -1.96
N HIS A 3 -31.78 13.52 -2.45
CA HIS A 3 -30.38 13.17 -2.64
C HIS A 3 -29.51 14.38 -3.03
N GLU A 4 -28.54 14.71 -2.18
CA GLU A 4 -27.38 15.48 -2.63
C GLU A 4 -26.33 14.51 -3.14
N ASN A 5 -26.00 14.66 -4.43
CA ASN A 5 -24.92 13.96 -5.11
C ASN A 5 -23.59 14.24 -4.40
N TRP A 6 -23.06 13.22 -3.74
CA TRP A 6 -21.73 13.18 -3.13
C TRP A 6 -20.57 13.28 -4.14
N SER A 7 -20.86 13.46 -5.44
CA SER A 7 -19.87 13.61 -6.52
C SER A 7 -19.55 15.06 -6.92
N SER A 8 -20.17 16.07 -6.29
CA SER A 8 -20.07 17.47 -6.74
C SER A 8 -18.71 18.16 -6.49
N THR A 9 -17.77 17.52 -5.78
CA THR A 9 -16.44 18.09 -5.50
C THR A 9 -15.31 17.47 -6.33
N GLY A 10 -15.59 16.43 -7.15
CA GLY A 10 -14.53 15.69 -7.85
C GLY A 10 -13.58 14.95 -6.90
N VAL A 11 -13.92 14.82 -5.63
CA VAL A 11 -13.12 14.13 -4.61
C VAL A 11 -13.71 12.73 -4.42
N GLN A 12 -13.03 11.70 -4.94
CA GLN A 12 -13.42 10.31 -4.70
C GLN A 12 -13.39 9.99 -3.20
N ASN A 13 -14.41 9.30 -2.71
CA ASN A 13 -14.55 8.94 -1.30
C ASN A 13 -13.58 7.80 -0.92
N PRO A 14 -12.72 7.96 0.11
CA PRO A 14 -11.85 6.88 0.56
C PRO A 14 -12.63 5.75 1.23
N ALA A 15 -12.08 4.55 1.22
CA ALA A 15 -12.70 3.35 1.78
C ALA A 15 -13.25 3.56 3.21
N ALA A 16 -12.54 4.33 4.05
CA ALA A 16 -12.91 4.59 5.43
C ALA A 16 -14.34 5.13 5.61
N ILE A 17 -14.88 5.91 4.67
CA ILE A 17 -16.24 6.45 4.81
C ILE A 17 -17.29 5.34 4.86
N PHE A 18 -17.11 4.28 4.07
CA PHE A 18 -18.07 3.18 4.00
C PHE A 18 -18.11 2.39 5.32
N PHE A 19 -16.94 2.18 5.94
CA PHE A 19 -16.86 1.56 7.27
C PHE A 19 -17.50 2.44 8.34
N LYS A 20 -17.23 3.75 8.29
CA LYS A 20 -17.82 4.72 9.22
C LYS A 20 -19.34 4.73 9.14
N ASP A 21 -19.90 4.76 7.93
CA ASP A 21 -21.35 4.71 7.71
C ASP A 21 -21.97 3.37 8.16
N ALA A 22 -21.19 2.29 8.14
CA ALA A 22 -21.56 0.98 8.69
C ALA A 22 -21.40 0.88 10.22
N GLY A 23 -21.04 1.97 10.91
CA GLY A 23 -20.92 2.02 12.37
C GLY A 23 -19.57 1.58 12.93
N TYR A 24 -18.54 1.48 12.09
CA TYR A 24 -17.18 1.19 12.55
C TYR A 24 -16.51 2.48 13.03
N SER A 25 -15.70 2.35 14.07
CA SER A 25 -14.67 3.36 14.35
C SER A 25 -13.54 3.25 13.32
N THR A 26 -12.97 4.38 12.90
CA THR A 26 -12.05 4.42 11.75
C THR A 26 -10.74 5.10 12.12
N HIS A 27 -9.63 4.41 11.87
CA HIS A 27 -8.31 4.83 12.34
C HIS A 27 -7.28 4.69 11.22
N LEU A 28 -6.48 5.73 11.01
CA LEU A 28 -5.29 5.69 10.15
C LEU A 28 -4.04 5.94 10.99
N VAL A 29 -3.08 5.04 10.89
CA VAL A 29 -1.78 5.15 11.54
C VAL A 29 -0.67 5.08 10.48
N GLY A 30 0.15 6.12 10.37
CA GLY A 30 1.26 6.22 9.42
C GLY A 30 1.01 7.14 8.22
N LYS A 31 1.39 6.69 7.02
CA LYS A 31 1.42 7.48 5.79
C LYS A 31 0.02 7.79 5.26
N TRP A 32 -0.22 9.05 4.89
CA TRP A 32 -1.43 9.45 4.15
C TRP A 32 -1.21 9.57 2.64
N HIS A 33 -0.41 10.55 2.20
CA HIS A 33 -0.03 10.76 0.79
C HIS A 33 -1.20 10.93 -0.23
N LEU A 34 -2.40 11.30 0.22
CA LEU A 34 -3.57 11.55 -0.65
C LEU A 34 -4.00 13.03 -0.68
N GLY A 35 -3.05 13.91 -0.39
CA GLY A 35 -3.20 15.37 -0.46
C GLY A 35 -3.39 16.04 0.90
N HIS A 36 -2.81 17.23 1.04
CA HIS A 36 -2.88 18.07 2.24
C HIS A 36 -2.95 19.57 1.91
N HIS A 37 -3.24 19.92 0.66
CA HIS A 37 -3.34 21.32 0.22
C HIS A 37 -4.50 22.08 0.89
N THR A 38 -5.59 21.40 1.23
CA THR A 38 -6.71 21.97 1.98
C THR A 38 -7.15 21.02 3.08
N GLN A 39 -7.84 21.54 4.10
CA GLN A 39 -8.38 20.73 5.19
C GLN A 39 -9.29 19.60 4.69
N ALA A 40 -9.99 19.79 3.57
CA ALA A 40 -10.86 18.77 2.99
C ALA A 40 -10.11 17.50 2.55
N TYR A 41 -8.79 17.58 2.29
CA TYR A 41 -7.98 16.42 1.93
C TYR A 41 -7.36 15.70 3.13
N LEU A 42 -7.47 16.24 4.34
CA LEU A 42 -6.87 15.64 5.54
C LEU A 42 -7.60 14.35 5.96
N PRO A 43 -6.90 13.37 6.57
CA PRO A 43 -7.48 12.09 6.97
C PRO A 43 -8.79 12.19 7.76
N ASN A 44 -8.86 13.10 8.75
CA ASN A 44 -10.07 13.25 9.57
C ASN A 44 -11.27 13.85 8.82
N ARG A 45 -11.06 14.45 7.65
CA ARG A 45 -12.11 14.91 6.72
C ARG A 45 -12.42 13.89 5.63
N ARG A 46 -11.76 12.73 5.69
CA ARG A 46 -11.75 11.70 4.65
C ARG A 46 -12.13 10.32 5.18
N GLY A 47 -12.95 10.33 6.22
CA GLY A 47 -13.60 9.14 6.76
C GLY A 47 -12.95 8.56 8.01
N PHE A 48 -11.80 9.07 8.47
CA PHE A 48 -11.12 8.59 9.67
C PHE A 48 -11.52 9.38 10.93
N ASP A 49 -11.87 8.69 12.02
CA ASP A 49 -12.11 9.28 13.33
C ASP A 49 -10.80 9.71 14.00
N SER A 50 -9.73 8.92 13.84
CA SER A 50 -8.39 9.31 14.31
C SER A 50 -7.30 9.15 13.25
N PHE A 51 -6.30 10.03 13.33
CA PHE A 51 -5.08 10.00 12.56
C PHE A 51 -3.86 10.21 13.45
N TYR A 52 -2.83 9.40 13.23
CA TYR A 52 -1.50 9.60 13.80
C TYR A 52 -0.45 9.16 12.78
N GLY A 53 0.41 10.07 12.35
CA GLY A 53 1.38 9.80 11.29
C GLY A 53 1.70 11.06 10.51
N PHE A 54 1.90 10.95 9.20
CA PHE A 54 2.40 12.06 8.36
C PHE A 54 1.65 12.17 7.02
N LEU A 55 1.64 13.37 6.42
CA LEU A 55 0.79 13.67 5.26
C LEU A 55 1.48 13.48 3.91
N GLY A 56 2.80 13.63 3.87
CA GLY A 56 3.64 13.59 2.69
C GLY A 56 3.92 12.20 2.13
N GLY A 57 4.81 12.14 1.13
CA GLY A 57 5.17 10.92 0.42
C GLY A 57 6.21 10.04 1.14
N GLY A 58 6.91 10.61 2.11
CA GLY A 58 7.91 9.96 2.95
C GLY A 58 8.35 10.93 4.03
N ILE A 59 9.17 10.45 4.96
CA ILE A 59 9.76 11.22 6.07
C ILE A 59 11.10 10.59 6.43
N GLY A 60 12.00 11.34 7.08
CA GLY A 60 13.08 10.71 7.84
C GLY A 60 12.50 9.88 8.99
N TYR A 61 13.10 8.73 9.28
CA TYR A 61 12.56 7.76 10.24
C TYR A 61 12.69 8.21 11.69
N TYR A 62 13.58 9.16 11.98
CA TYR A 62 13.81 9.68 13.33
C TYR A 62 13.46 11.16 13.48
N ASP A 63 13.76 11.98 12.48
CA ASP A 63 13.45 13.42 12.51
C ASP A 63 12.02 13.72 12.05
N HIS A 64 11.36 12.76 11.39
CA HIS A 64 10.01 12.88 10.86
C HIS A 64 9.80 14.10 9.95
N VAL A 65 10.86 14.56 9.29
CA VAL A 65 10.87 15.71 8.39
C VAL A 65 10.54 15.30 6.97
N PHE A 66 9.70 16.09 6.30
CA PHE A 66 9.45 16.04 4.86
C PHE A 66 9.57 17.45 4.28
N ALA A 67 10.26 17.59 3.15
CA ALA A 67 10.43 18.87 2.45
C ALA A 67 10.89 20.06 3.35
N GLY A 68 11.70 19.76 4.38
CA GLY A 68 12.27 20.77 5.29
C GLY A 68 11.41 21.16 6.50
N GLY A 69 10.25 20.54 6.70
CA GLY A 69 9.41 20.72 7.89
C GLY A 69 9.02 19.40 8.54
N ILE A 70 8.69 19.44 9.84
CA ILE A 70 8.11 18.29 10.55
C ILE A 70 6.72 18.02 9.97
N ASP A 71 6.50 16.79 9.51
CA ASP A 71 5.23 16.35 8.91
C ASP A 71 4.43 15.43 9.84
N TRP A 72 5.05 14.95 10.93
CA TRP A 72 4.39 14.11 11.91
C TRP A 72 3.29 14.87 12.67
N GLN A 73 2.13 14.26 12.81
CA GLN A 73 0.97 14.88 13.42
C GLN A 73 -0.01 13.88 14.04
N ARG A 74 -0.86 14.38 14.93
CA ARG A 74 -2.04 13.71 15.46
C ARG A 74 -3.26 14.57 15.20
N ASN A 75 -4.25 14.04 14.48
CA ASN A 75 -5.51 14.71 14.18
C ASN A 75 -5.37 16.17 13.69
N GLY A 76 -4.39 16.42 12.82
CA GLY A 76 -4.14 17.75 12.24
C GLY A 76 -3.28 18.69 13.10
N VAL A 77 -2.75 18.21 14.23
CA VAL A 77 -1.80 18.95 15.09
C VAL A 77 -0.42 18.35 14.92
N THR A 78 0.54 19.14 14.42
CA THR A 78 1.95 18.74 14.32
C THR A 78 2.52 18.37 15.67
N LEU A 79 3.31 17.29 15.72
CA LEU A 79 3.93 16.76 16.92
C LEU A 79 5.42 16.52 16.70
N GLU A 80 6.22 16.82 17.72
CA GLU A 80 7.58 16.34 17.85
C GLU A 80 7.54 15.04 18.67
N GLU A 81 7.82 13.91 18.00
CA GLU A 81 7.86 12.59 18.62
C GLU A 81 9.27 12.01 18.51
N GLU A 82 9.81 11.51 19.61
CA GLU A 82 11.08 10.80 19.63
C GLU A 82 10.84 9.32 19.33
N GLY A 83 11.60 8.78 18.37
CA GLY A 83 11.59 7.35 18.09
C GLY A 83 11.75 7.04 16.61
N TYR A 84 11.84 5.75 16.32
CA TYR A 84 11.86 5.25 14.95
C TYR A 84 10.41 5.13 14.43
N SER A 85 10.08 5.76 13.31
CA SER A 85 8.70 5.89 12.80
C SER A 85 7.96 4.55 12.70
N THR A 86 8.66 3.47 12.33
CA THR A 86 8.06 2.12 12.24
C THR A 86 7.57 1.62 13.61
N GLU A 87 8.34 1.87 14.68
CA GLU A 87 7.97 1.51 16.04
C GLU A 87 6.85 2.42 16.55
N LEU A 88 6.90 3.72 16.26
CA LEU A 88 5.83 4.66 16.62
C LEU A 88 4.49 4.28 15.99
N ILE A 89 4.49 3.85 14.72
CA ILE A 89 3.28 3.35 14.03
C ILE A 89 2.77 2.08 14.71
N ALA A 90 3.65 1.14 15.04
CA ALA A 90 3.26 -0.11 15.71
C ALA A 90 2.64 0.14 17.09
N HIS A 91 3.26 1.03 17.88
CA HIS A 91 2.79 1.41 19.21
C HIS A 91 1.42 2.08 19.15
N GLU A 92 1.21 3.00 18.20
CA GLU A 92 -0.10 3.65 18.06
C GLU A 92 -1.17 2.69 17.57
N ALA A 93 -0.87 1.82 16.59
CA ALA A 93 -1.81 0.80 16.13
C ALA A 93 -2.21 -0.14 17.29
N THR A 94 -1.22 -0.56 18.11
CA THR A 94 -1.46 -1.33 19.33
C THR A 94 -2.33 -0.55 20.33
N ARG A 95 -2.06 0.74 20.54
CA ARG A 95 -2.85 1.61 21.41
C ARG A 95 -4.31 1.69 20.97
N VAL A 96 -4.58 1.79 19.66
CA VAL A 96 -5.95 1.79 19.12
C VAL A 96 -6.66 0.49 19.44
N ILE A 97 -6.00 -0.66 19.24
CA ILE A 97 -6.55 -1.99 19.54
C ILE A 97 -6.81 -2.14 21.05
N GLU A 98 -5.85 -1.76 21.88
CA GLU A 98 -5.93 -1.90 23.33
C GLU A 98 -7.00 -1.00 23.99
N GLN A 99 -7.28 0.15 23.38
CA GLN A 99 -8.32 1.07 23.87
C GLN A 99 -9.71 0.78 23.30
N ASN A 100 -9.83 -0.12 22.33
CA ASN A 100 -11.11 -0.47 21.77
C ASN A 100 -11.98 -1.20 22.80
N SER A 101 -13.21 -0.71 23.01
CA SER A 101 -14.13 -1.25 24.02
C SER A 101 -15.24 -2.11 23.39
N GLY A 102 -14.89 -2.96 22.43
CA GLY A 102 -15.80 -3.94 21.79
C GLY A 102 -16.63 -3.42 20.62
N GLN A 103 -16.41 -2.18 20.16
CA GLN A 103 -16.97 -1.69 18.90
C GLN A 103 -16.14 -2.21 17.71
N PRO A 104 -16.74 -2.49 16.54
CA PRO A 104 -15.97 -2.83 15.35
C PRO A 104 -15.14 -1.63 14.88
N TYR A 105 -13.97 -1.91 14.30
CA TYR A 105 -13.07 -0.86 13.82
C TYR A 105 -12.41 -1.21 12.48
N PHE A 106 -12.17 -0.17 11.69
CA PHE A 106 -11.34 -0.21 10.51
C PHE A 106 -10.02 0.51 10.83
N LEU A 107 -8.92 -0.24 10.85
CA LEU A 107 -7.58 0.28 11.15
C LEU A 107 -6.69 0.13 9.92
N LEU A 108 -6.36 1.24 9.28
CA LEU A 108 -5.38 1.30 8.21
C LEU A 108 -4.00 1.61 8.81
N VAL A 109 -3.09 0.64 8.76
CA VAL A 109 -1.70 0.81 9.20
C VAL A 109 -0.82 0.95 7.96
N ALA A 110 -0.37 2.17 7.69
CA ALA A 110 0.39 2.53 6.50
C ALA A 110 1.84 2.85 6.88
N PHE A 111 2.69 1.82 7.00
CA PHE A 111 4.11 2.02 7.28
C PHE A 111 4.79 2.83 6.17
N ASN A 112 5.75 3.68 6.54
CA ASN A 112 6.71 4.23 5.57
C ASN A 112 7.83 3.22 5.25
N ALA A 113 8.11 2.26 6.13
CA ALA A 113 9.04 1.16 5.86
C ALA A 113 8.65 0.36 4.59
N PRO A 114 9.62 -0.01 3.72
CA PRO A 114 11.06 0.30 3.72
C PRO A 114 11.45 1.44 2.74
N HIS A 115 10.60 2.47 2.59
CA HIS A 115 10.84 3.59 1.67
C HIS A 115 12.10 4.39 2.06
N THR A 116 12.68 5.12 1.11
CA THR A 116 13.77 6.05 1.38
C THR A 116 13.34 7.21 2.32
N PRO A 117 14.26 7.83 3.07
CA PRO A 117 15.70 7.52 3.16
C PRO A 117 15.96 6.15 3.82
N ILE A 118 17.10 5.53 3.52
CA ILE A 118 17.44 4.23 4.09
C ILE A 118 18.04 4.44 5.47
N GLU A 119 17.21 4.27 6.49
CA GLU A 119 17.58 4.48 7.88
C GLU A 119 17.12 3.27 8.71
N GLY A 120 18.08 2.51 9.25
CA GLY A 120 17.79 1.32 10.05
C GLY A 120 17.34 1.64 11.48
N PRO A 121 16.72 0.67 12.18
CA PRO A 121 16.44 0.77 13.61
C PRO A 121 17.75 0.83 14.43
N GLY A 122 17.75 1.57 15.55
CA GLY A 122 18.91 1.64 16.47
C GLY A 122 19.48 3.04 16.74
N GLY A 123 18.84 4.10 16.23
CA GLY A 123 19.07 5.50 16.65
C GLY A 123 20.42 6.11 16.26
N LYS A 124 21.28 5.36 15.57
CA LYS A 124 22.52 5.90 15.02
C LYS A 124 22.24 6.26 13.56
N LYS A 125 22.52 7.51 13.19
CA LYS A 125 22.79 7.88 11.79
C LYS A 125 24.28 7.64 11.50
N PRO A 126 24.77 6.43 11.15
CA PRO A 126 25.84 6.34 10.19
C PRO A 126 25.24 6.34 8.78
N GLU A 127 26.09 6.55 7.78
CA GLU A 127 25.82 6.12 6.41
C GLU A 127 25.21 4.71 6.42
N HIS A 128 24.16 4.50 5.62
CA HIS A 128 23.49 3.19 5.56
C HIS A 128 24.41 2.15 4.91
N ASP A 129 24.31 0.89 5.35
CA ASP A 129 25.02 -0.25 4.75
C ASP A 129 24.19 -0.89 3.63
N GLY A 130 23.71 -0.04 2.72
CA GLY A 130 22.86 -0.39 1.58
C GLY A 130 21.77 -1.42 1.88
N ARG A 131 21.90 -2.61 1.29
CA ARG A 131 20.94 -3.72 1.42
C ARG A 131 20.82 -4.24 2.86
N ASN A 132 21.87 -4.20 3.68
CA ASN A 132 21.80 -4.67 5.06
C ASN A 132 20.86 -3.79 5.87
N THR A 133 21.02 -2.46 5.79
CA THR A 133 20.11 -1.51 6.43
C THR A 133 18.67 -1.65 5.91
N TYR A 134 18.48 -1.82 4.60
CA TYR A 134 17.14 -2.10 4.05
C TYR A 134 16.50 -3.36 4.67
N LEU A 135 17.27 -4.44 4.85
CA LEU A 135 16.78 -5.67 5.47
C LEU A 135 16.46 -5.48 6.95
N GLU A 136 17.20 -4.63 7.67
CA GLU A 136 16.87 -4.24 9.04
C GLU A 136 15.56 -3.46 9.12
N MET A 137 15.29 -2.56 8.17
CA MET A 137 14.02 -1.83 8.08
C MET A 137 12.85 -2.80 7.84
N VAL A 138 13.00 -3.75 6.91
CA VAL A 138 11.99 -4.80 6.66
C VAL A 138 11.79 -5.68 7.90
N GLY A 139 12.88 -6.09 8.57
CA GLY A 139 12.81 -6.86 9.80
C GLY A 139 12.18 -6.10 10.97
N SER A 140 12.34 -4.78 11.03
CA SER A 140 11.63 -3.92 11.99
C SER A 140 10.13 -3.86 11.70
N MET A 141 9.74 -3.72 10.42
CA MET A 141 8.34 -3.77 10.00
C MET A 141 7.68 -5.12 10.32
N ASP A 142 8.38 -6.23 10.08
CA ASP A 142 7.88 -7.57 10.44
C ASP A 142 7.63 -7.71 11.95
N LYS A 143 8.57 -7.25 12.79
CA LYS A 143 8.39 -7.20 14.25
C LYS A 143 7.21 -6.32 14.66
N ALA A 144 7.05 -5.16 14.01
CA ALA A 144 5.93 -4.26 14.24
C ALA A 144 4.57 -4.90 13.90
N ILE A 145 4.48 -5.63 12.78
CA ILE A 145 3.30 -6.42 12.43
C ILE A 145 3.04 -7.49 13.50
N GLY A 146 4.07 -8.21 13.95
CA GLY A 146 3.97 -9.18 15.03
C GLY A 146 3.45 -8.59 16.34
N GLN A 147 3.83 -7.35 16.68
CA GLN A 147 3.28 -6.63 17.85
C GLN A 147 1.78 -6.35 17.70
N ILE A 148 1.35 -5.89 16.52
CA ILE A 148 -0.07 -5.61 16.23
C ILE A 148 -0.90 -6.90 16.31
N ILE A 149 -0.44 -7.99 15.69
CA ILE A 149 -1.12 -9.29 15.77
C ILE A 149 -1.17 -9.80 17.23
N SER A 150 -0.10 -9.59 18.00
CA SER A 150 -0.08 -9.94 19.42
C SER A 150 -1.08 -9.12 20.23
N ALA A 151 -1.28 -7.84 19.91
CA ALA A 151 -2.29 -6.99 20.54
C ALA A 151 -3.71 -7.51 20.26
N LEU A 152 -4.02 -7.82 18.99
CA LEU A 152 -5.29 -8.45 18.60
C LEU A 152 -5.54 -9.76 19.36
N THR A 153 -4.50 -10.56 19.52
CA THR A 153 -4.58 -11.84 20.24
C THR A 153 -4.88 -11.64 21.71
N LYS A 154 -4.18 -10.70 22.36
CA LYS A 154 -4.35 -10.39 23.78
C LYS A 154 -5.74 -9.82 24.09
N GLN A 155 -6.29 -9.00 23.20
CA GLN A 155 -7.65 -8.46 23.34
C GLN A 155 -8.74 -9.51 23.03
N GLY A 156 -8.38 -10.61 22.37
CA GLY A 156 -9.34 -11.63 21.94
C GLY A 156 -10.06 -11.29 20.63
N ASP A 157 -9.68 -10.20 19.96
CA ASP A 157 -10.31 -9.72 18.72
C ASP A 157 -9.82 -10.46 17.47
N LEU A 158 -8.68 -11.15 17.54
CA LEU A 158 -8.02 -11.74 16.37
C LEU A 158 -8.94 -12.69 15.57
N ALA A 159 -9.72 -13.53 16.24
CA ALA A 159 -10.62 -14.48 15.58
C ALA A 159 -11.73 -13.81 14.76
N ASN A 160 -12.07 -12.55 15.09
CA ASN A 160 -13.07 -11.75 14.41
C ASN A 160 -12.45 -10.59 13.61
N THR A 161 -11.18 -10.70 13.24
CA THR A 161 -10.45 -9.68 12.49
C THR A 161 -10.00 -10.22 11.14
N LEU A 162 -10.41 -9.55 10.06
CA LEU A 162 -9.84 -9.73 8.72
C LEU A 162 -8.56 -8.88 8.61
N VAL A 163 -7.42 -9.55 8.44
CA VAL A 163 -6.11 -8.92 8.28
C VAL A 163 -5.72 -8.95 6.79
N ILE A 164 -5.35 -7.79 6.26
CA ILE A 164 -4.90 -7.63 4.88
C ILE A 164 -3.53 -6.95 4.91
N PHE A 165 -2.55 -7.58 4.26
CA PHE A 165 -1.19 -7.05 4.09
C PHE A 165 -0.88 -6.96 2.61
N PHE A 166 -0.33 -5.83 2.15
CA PHE A 166 0.23 -5.69 0.80
C PHE A 166 1.17 -4.48 0.73
N SER A 167 2.04 -4.46 -0.28
CA SER A 167 2.87 -3.29 -0.62
C SER A 167 2.10 -2.34 -1.55
N ASP A 168 2.32 -1.03 -1.46
CA ASP A 168 1.67 -0.02 -2.30
C ASP A 168 2.18 -0.02 -3.76
N ASN A 169 3.42 -0.48 -3.97
CA ASN A 169 4.04 -0.70 -5.27
C ASN A 169 5.20 -1.71 -5.15
N GLY A 170 5.77 -2.07 -6.30
CA GLY A 170 6.99 -2.85 -6.38
C GLY A 170 8.21 -2.12 -5.82
N GLY A 171 9.23 -2.86 -5.42
CA GLY A 171 10.37 -2.32 -4.70
C GLY A 171 11.23 -1.39 -5.56
N GLN A 172 11.75 -0.32 -4.95
CA GLN A 172 12.70 0.58 -5.58
C GLN A 172 14.11 -0.03 -5.56
N GLU A 173 14.65 -0.32 -6.73
CA GLU A 173 16.04 -0.73 -6.93
C GLU A 173 16.97 0.49 -6.89
N PRO A 174 18.30 0.28 -6.77
CA PRO A 174 19.26 1.38 -6.86
C PRO A 174 19.11 2.12 -8.19
N VAL A 175 18.92 3.44 -8.12
CA VAL A 175 18.83 4.29 -9.31
C VAL A 175 20.11 5.11 -9.50
N PRO A 176 20.42 5.60 -10.71
CA PRO A 176 21.62 6.39 -10.93
C PRO A 176 21.62 7.66 -10.07
N PHE A 177 22.80 8.03 -9.55
CA PHE A 177 22.96 9.15 -8.61
C PHE A 177 22.35 10.48 -9.09
N TRP A 178 22.26 10.71 -10.42
CA TRP A 178 21.70 11.94 -10.97
C TRP A 178 20.19 12.08 -10.75
N MET A 179 19.46 10.99 -10.45
CA MET A 179 18.04 11.06 -10.09
C MET A 179 17.81 11.75 -8.73
N GLU A 180 18.79 11.70 -7.82
CA GLU A 180 18.77 12.45 -6.57
C GLU A 180 18.57 13.96 -6.78
N TRP A 181 19.10 14.48 -7.90
CA TRP A 181 18.98 15.91 -8.23
C TRP A 181 17.61 16.30 -8.75
N LEU A 182 16.84 15.34 -9.27
CA LEU A 182 15.51 15.59 -9.83
C LEU A 182 14.41 15.33 -8.79
N VAL A 183 14.59 14.33 -7.94
CA VAL A 183 13.59 13.90 -6.95
C VAL A 183 14.28 13.41 -5.67
N PRO A 184 14.92 14.27 -4.85
CA PRO A 184 15.55 13.81 -3.61
C PRO A 184 14.49 13.34 -2.58
N PRO A 185 14.74 12.29 -1.76
CA PRO A 185 15.88 11.36 -1.74
C PRO A 185 15.54 10.05 -2.49
N THR A 186 15.76 10.01 -3.80
CA THR A 186 15.42 8.82 -4.63
C THR A 186 16.60 7.93 -4.96
N ALA A 187 17.85 8.34 -4.70
CA ALA A 187 19.02 7.54 -5.08
C ALA A 187 19.21 6.21 -4.31
N ASP A 188 18.54 6.03 -3.16
CA ASP A 188 18.89 4.97 -2.19
C ASP A 188 17.97 3.74 -2.19
N GLY A 189 17.39 3.35 -3.33
CA GLY A 189 16.63 2.08 -3.39
C GLY A 189 17.53 0.86 -3.18
N PHE A 190 17.17 -0.08 -2.29
CA PHE A 190 17.88 -1.38 -2.16
C PHE A 190 16.93 -2.57 -2.20
N ALA A 191 15.75 -2.42 -2.77
CA ALA A 191 14.81 -3.52 -2.92
C ALA A 191 15.29 -4.57 -3.92
N ASN A 192 14.67 -5.75 -3.89
CA ASN A 192 14.91 -6.82 -4.85
C ASN A 192 13.54 -7.41 -5.24
N ASN A 193 13.17 -7.25 -6.52
CA ASN A 193 11.89 -7.74 -7.07
C ASN A 193 12.00 -9.17 -7.63
N GLY A 194 13.11 -9.86 -7.36
CA GLY A 194 13.37 -11.23 -7.78
C GLY A 194 13.42 -11.36 -9.31
N PRO A 195 12.72 -12.35 -9.90
CA PRO A 195 12.71 -12.54 -11.35
C PRO A 195 11.79 -11.56 -12.09
N LEU A 196 11.07 -10.69 -11.37
CA LEU A 196 10.09 -9.80 -11.96
C LEU A 196 10.79 -8.64 -12.69
N ARG A 197 10.34 -8.36 -13.91
CA ARG A 197 10.89 -7.26 -14.72
C ARG A 197 10.48 -5.91 -14.14
N GLY A 198 11.42 -4.98 -14.06
CA GLY A 198 11.16 -3.60 -13.64
C GLY A 198 11.14 -3.43 -12.13
N ASN A 199 10.85 -2.20 -11.70
CA ASN A 199 10.85 -1.78 -10.31
C ASN A 199 9.80 -0.68 -10.11
N LYS A 200 9.77 -0.06 -8.92
CA LYS A 200 8.89 1.06 -8.59
C LYS A 200 8.77 2.08 -9.73
N GLY A 201 7.54 2.43 -10.08
CA GLY A 201 7.24 3.39 -11.14
C GLY A 201 7.20 2.80 -12.55
N THR A 202 7.42 1.49 -12.72
CA THR A 202 7.23 0.82 -14.02
C THR A 202 5.87 0.09 -14.07
N ILE A 203 5.31 -0.08 -15.27
CA ILE A 203 4.11 -0.90 -15.50
C ILE A 203 4.41 -2.41 -15.56
N TYR A 204 5.68 -2.81 -15.43
CA TYR A 204 6.11 -4.20 -15.44
C TYR A 204 5.87 -4.88 -14.09
N GLU A 205 5.94 -6.21 -14.06
CA GLU A 205 5.61 -7.00 -12.86
C GLU A 205 6.38 -6.54 -11.61
N GLY A 206 7.66 -6.19 -11.72
CA GLY A 206 8.45 -5.71 -10.58
C GLY A 206 8.06 -4.32 -10.09
N GLY A 207 7.21 -3.58 -10.82
CA GLY A 207 6.63 -2.30 -10.39
C GLY A 207 5.19 -2.40 -9.88
N VAL A 208 4.38 -3.35 -10.38
CA VAL A 208 2.93 -3.44 -10.08
C VAL A 208 2.51 -4.73 -9.36
N ARG A 209 3.33 -5.78 -9.37
CA ARG A 209 3.04 -7.05 -8.68
C ARG A 209 3.76 -7.05 -7.33
N VAL A 210 2.97 -7.12 -6.26
CA VAL A 210 3.44 -6.94 -4.89
C VAL A 210 3.21 -8.18 -4.03
N PRO A 211 4.01 -8.40 -2.98
CA PRO A 211 3.64 -9.37 -1.94
C PRO A 211 2.33 -8.92 -1.29
N ALA A 212 1.40 -9.85 -1.12
CA ALA A 212 0.11 -9.61 -0.47
C ALA A 212 -0.36 -10.87 0.25
N ALA A 213 -1.11 -10.68 1.33
CA ALA A 213 -1.79 -11.73 2.09
C ALA A 213 -3.13 -11.22 2.61
N ILE A 214 -4.14 -12.09 2.58
CA ILE A 214 -5.44 -11.87 3.21
C ILE A 214 -5.66 -13.04 4.16
N TRP A 215 -5.98 -12.75 5.41
CA TRP A 215 -6.13 -13.76 6.45
C TRP A 215 -7.26 -13.39 7.39
N TRP A 216 -8.18 -14.34 7.61
CA TRP A 216 -9.22 -14.23 8.62
C TRP A 216 -9.31 -15.59 9.32
N PRO A 217 -8.88 -15.71 10.59
CA PRO A 217 -8.84 -16.99 11.28
C PRO A 217 -10.16 -17.77 11.20
N ASN A 218 -10.11 -19.03 10.79
CA ASN A 218 -11.25 -19.93 10.58
C ASN A 218 -12.31 -19.47 9.54
N VAL A 219 -12.05 -18.40 8.77
CA VAL A 219 -12.97 -17.89 7.73
C VAL A 219 -12.28 -17.85 6.37
N LEU A 220 -11.10 -17.24 6.30
CA LEU A 220 -10.21 -17.19 5.13
C LEU A 220 -8.85 -17.73 5.54
N GLU A 221 -8.72 -19.06 5.48
CA GLU A 221 -7.47 -19.79 5.73
C GLU A 221 -7.22 -20.76 4.58
N SER A 222 -6.06 -20.62 3.94
CA SER A 222 -5.61 -21.51 2.88
C SER A 222 -4.11 -21.73 3.00
N GLU A 223 -3.67 -22.96 2.73
CA GLU A 223 -2.25 -23.28 2.57
C GLU A 223 -1.74 -22.96 1.15
N ARG A 224 -2.63 -22.53 0.24
CA ARG A 224 -2.32 -22.26 -1.17
C ARG A 224 -2.40 -20.78 -1.48
N ALA A 225 -1.50 -20.33 -2.34
CA ALA A 225 -1.60 -18.99 -2.90
C ALA A 225 -2.73 -18.93 -3.93
N LEU A 226 -3.44 -17.80 -3.95
CA LEU A 226 -4.40 -17.51 -5.02
C LEU A 226 -3.63 -17.27 -6.33
N GLU A 227 -3.83 -18.15 -7.31
CA GLU A 227 -3.10 -18.07 -8.59
C GLU A 227 -3.67 -17.01 -9.56
N GLN A 228 -4.95 -16.68 -9.43
CA GLN A 228 -5.56 -15.62 -10.24
C GLN A 228 -5.07 -14.24 -9.79
N PRO A 229 -4.93 -13.26 -10.70
CA PRO A 229 -4.60 -11.89 -10.32
C PRO A 229 -5.67 -11.30 -9.41
N PHE A 230 -5.20 -10.45 -8.49
CA PHE A 230 -6.04 -9.64 -7.62
C PHE A 230 -5.56 -8.19 -7.73
N HIS A 231 -6.44 -7.27 -8.10
CA HIS A 231 -6.11 -5.86 -8.22
C HIS A 231 -6.53 -5.13 -6.93
N VAL A 232 -5.80 -4.09 -6.53
CA VAL A 232 -6.11 -3.34 -5.29
C VAL A 232 -7.54 -2.76 -5.27
N ALA A 233 -8.08 -2.41 -6.45
CA ALA A 233 -9.46 -1.96 -6.59
C ALA A 233 -10.49 -3.03 -6.18
N ASP A 234 -10.13 -4.32 -6.29
CA ASP A 234 -10.98 -5.45 -5.94
C ASP A 234 -11.05 -5.70 -4.42
N LEU A 235 -10.31 -4.94 -3.59
CA LEU A 235 -10.36 -5.09 -2.14
C LEU A 235 -11.68 -4.59 -1.55
N LEU A 236 -12.21 -3.47 -2.06
CA LEU A 236 -13.37 -2.83 -1.43
C LEU A 236 -14.70 -3.59 -1.62
N PRO A 237 -15.02 -4.17 -2.80
CA PRO A 237 -16.25 -4.94 -2.97
C PRO A 237 -16.43 -6.11 -1.97
N PRO A 238 -15.46 -7.04 -1.77
CA PRO A 238 -15.60 -8.13 -0.81
C PRO A 238 -15.61 -7.65 0.65
N LEU A 239 -14.97 -6.52 0.96
CA LEU A 239 -15.08 -5.89 2.29
C LEU A 239 -16.50 -5.38 2.55
N GLY A 240 -17.16 -4.83 1.52
CA GLY A 240 -18.58 -4.47 1.59
C GLY A 240 -19.46 -5.68 1.89
N GLU A 241 -19.21 -6.82 1.24
CA GLU A 241 -19.93 -8.08 1.52
C GLU A 241 -19.71 -8.58 2.96
N ALA A 242 -18.46 -8.51 3.46
CA ALA A 242 -18.13 -8.96 4.81
C ALA A 242 -18.73 -8.08 5.91
N VAL A 243 -18.82 -6.77 5.67
CA VAL A 243 -19.29 -5.78 6.66
C VAL A 243 -20.77 -5.45 6.54
N GLY A 244 -21.37 -5.66 5.36
CA GLY A 244 -22.76 -5.34 5.07
C GLY A 244 -23.00 -3.94 4.50
N PHE A 245 -22.04 -3.40 3.72
CA PHE A 245 -22.24 -2.17 2.93
C PHE A 245 -22.08 -2.44 1.43
N THR A 246 -22.78 -1.66 0.58
CA THR A 246 -22.63 -1.74 -0.87
C THR A 246 -21.91 -0.49 -1.36
N PRO A 247 -20.59 -0.57 -1.68
CA PRO A 247 -19.91 0.56 -2.26
C PRO A 247 -20.45 0.84 -3.67
N LEU A 248 -20.68 2.11 -3.97
CA LEU A 248 -21.24 2.55 -5.26
C LEU A 248 -20.09 2.98 -6.20
N ASP A 249 -20.27 2.73 -7.49
CA ASP A 249 -19.40 3.25 -8.56
C ASP A 249 -17.92 2.84 -8.41
N LEU A 250 -17.68 1.53 -8.28
CA LEU A 250 -16.33 0.95 -8.20
C LEU A 250 -15.90 0.34 -9.54
N ASP A 251 -14.62 0.52 -9.87
CA ASP A 251 -13.96 -0.21 -10.96
C ASP A 251 -13.61 -1.66 -10.58
N GLY A 252 -13.49 -1.93 -9.27
CA GLY A 252 -13.11 -3.24 -8.75
C GLY A 252 -14.26 -4.24 -8.73
N GLU A 253 -13.94 -5.50 -8.90
CA GLU A 253 -14.91 -6.61 -8.88
C GLU A 253 -14.77 -7.43 -7.61
N SER A 254 -15.89 -7.92 -7.06
CA SER A 254 -15.81 -8.84 -5.92
C SER A 254 -15.21 -10.17 -6.31
N GLN A 255 -14.06 -10.48 -5.70
CA GLN A 255 -13.38 -11.76 -5.80
C GLN A 255 -13.68 -12.66 -4.59
N TRP A 256 -14.72 -12.36 -3.79
CA TRP A 256 -15.04 -13.08 -2.56
C TRP A 256 -15.14 -14.59 -2.77
N ARG A 257 -15.84 -15.03 -3.83
CA ARG A 257 -15.97 -16.45 -4.17
C ARG A 257 -14.62 -17.12 -4.38
N SER A 258 -13.68 -16.46 -5.05
CA SER A 258 -12.36 -17.01 -5.28
C SER A 258 -11.52 -17.06 -4.01
N LEU A 259 -11.74 -16.14 -3.07
CA LEU A 259 -11.10 -16.15 -1.76
C LEU A 259 -11.62 -17.30 -0.88
N ILE A 260 -12.94 -17.56 -0.86
CA ILE A 260 -13.53 -18.61 0.00
C ILE A 260 -13.48 -20.02 -0.59
N SER A 261 -13.52 -20.17 -1.91
CA SER A 261 -13.65 -21.48 -2.57
C SER A 261 -12.35 -22.00 -3.16
N GLU A 262 -11.29 -21.17 -3.18
CA GLU A 262 -10.03 -21.42 -3.88
C GLU A 262 -10.21 -21.75 -5.38
N GLN A 263 -11.39 -21.47 -5.95
CA GLN A 263 -11.68 -21.66 -7.37
C GLN A 263 -11.47 -20.36 -8.13
N GLN A 264 -10.82 -20.48 -9.29
CA GLN A 264 -10.66 -19.34 -10.18
C GLN A 264 -12.04 -18.94 -10.73
N GLY A 265 -12.42 -17.70 -10.46
CA GLY A 265 -13.63 -17.10 -11.01
C GLY A 265 -13.34 -16.44 -12.37
N PRO A 266 -14.38 -16.13 -13.16
CA PRO A 266 -14.19 -15.23 -14.30
C PRO A 266 -13.68 -13.88 -13.78
N ARG A 267 -12.63 -13.34 -14.41
CA ARG A 267 -12.04 -12.05 -14.08
C ARG A 267 -11.99 -11.18 -15.33
N ALA A 268 -12.58 -9.99 -15.28
CA ALA A 268 -12.48 -9.05 -16.38
C ALA A 268 -11.03 -8.54 -16.55
N PRO A 269 -10.61 -8.20 -17.77
CA PRO A 269 -9.35 -7.51 -17.98
C PRO A 269 -9.29 -6.19 -17.21
N PHE A 270 -8.13 -5.85 -16.67
CA PHE A 270 -7.93 -4.60 -15.93
C PHE A 270 -6.65 -3.88 -16.38
N ILE A 271 -6.58 -2.59 -16.11
CA ILE A 271 -5.48 -1.72 -16.56
C ILE A 271 -4.64 -1.28 -15.37
N VAL A 272 -3.32 -1.34 -15.53
CA VAL A 272 -2.36 -0.64 -14.67
C VAL A 272 -1.67 0.44 -15.48
N ALA A 273 -1.45 1.61 -14.90
CA ALA A 273 -0.84 2.72 -15.61
C ALA A 273 0.08 3.52 -14.69
N ASN A 274 1.15 4.07 -15.25
CA ASN A 274 2.00 5.05 -14.59
C ASN A 274 2.68 5.97 -15.61
N MET A 275 2.69 7.27 -15.35
CA MET A 275 3.45 8.29 -16.10
C MET A 275 3.33 8.14 -17.64
N GLY A 276 2.10 7.90 -18.13
CA GLY A 276 1.79 7.74 -19.56
C GLY A 276 2.00 6.34 -20.13
N SER A 277 2.68 5.45 -19.41
CA SER A 277 2.72 4.01 -19.73
C SER A 277 1.46 3.32 -19.21
N GLU A 278 0.96 2.34 -19.94
CA GLU A 278 -0.23 1.56 -19.58
C GLU A 278 -0.06 0.08 -19.93
N ALA A 279 -0.65 -0.81 -19.14
CA ALA A 279 -0.74 -2.22 -19.48
C ALA A 279 -2.13 -2.78 -19.15
N MET A 280 -2.71 -3.49 -20.11
CA MET A 280 -3.91 -4.30 -19.91
C MET A 280 -3.50 -5.72 -19.52
N ILE A 281 -4.11 -6.25 -18.46
CA ILE A 281 -3.91 -7.61 -17.98
C ILE A 281 -5.20 -8.38 -18.22
N ASP A 282 -5.14 -9.35 -19.13
CA ASP A 282 -6.20 -10.32 -19.42
C ASP A 282 -5.60 -11.72 -19.19
N TRP A 283 -5.67 -12.19 -17.94
CA TRP A 283 -4.86 -13.30 -17.46
C TRP A 283 -5.01 -14.56 -18.33
N PRO A 284 -3.90 -15.22 -18.76
CA PRO A 284 -2.51 -15.01 -18.34
C PRO A 284 -1.71 -14.03 -19.21
N TRP A 285 -2.36 -13.18 -20.01
CA TRP A 285 -1.71 -12.25 -20.93
C TRP A 285 -1.57 -10.84 -20.38
N LYS A 286 -0.50 -10.16 -20.79
CA LYS A 286 -0.29 -8.73 -20.57
C LYS A 286 0.05 -8.04 -21.88
N LEU A 287 -0.74 -7.02 -22.22
CA LEU A 287 -0.47 -6.09 -23.30
C LEU A 287 0.05 -4.79 -22.70
N ALA A 288 1.34 -4.49 -22.88
CA ALA A 288 1.98 -3.29 -22.34
C ALA A 288 2.29 -2.29 -23.46
N LYS A 289 2.00 -1.01 -23.21
CA LYS A 289 2.39 0.13 -24.01
C LYS A 289 3.21 1.07 -23.15
N GLU A 290 4.49 1.13 -23.43
CA GLU A 290 5.44 1.94 -22.66
C GLU A 290 5.67 3.29 -23.35
N VAL A 291 5.68 4.35 -22.55
CA VAL A 291 6.15 5.68 -22.94
C VAL A 291 7.53 5.89 -22.31
N PRO A 292 8.51 6.44 -23.05
CA PRO A 292 9.86 6.62 -22.53
C PRO A 292 9.87 7.43 -21.23
N HIS A 293 10.47 6.88 -20.16
CA HIS A 293 10.62 7.57 -18.88
C HIS A 293 12.11 7.64 -18.46
N PRO A 294 12.62 8.81 -18.01
CA PRO A 294 14.04 8.99 -17.67
C PRO A 294 14.56 8.06 -16.56
N SER A 295 13.70 7.54 -15.69
CA SER A 295 14.08 6.66 -14.57
C SER A 295 14.37 5.20 -14.95
N CYS A 296 14.00 4.75 -16.16
CA CYS A 296 14.18 3.36 -16.58
C CYS A 296 15.57 3.18 -17.20
N GLN A 297 16.43 2.37 -16.57
CA GLN A 297 17.82 2.14 -17.01
C GLN A 297 17.94 1.40 -18.36
N SER A 298 16.90 0.69 -18.81
CA SER A 298 16.90 0.00 -20.12
C SER A 298 16.42 0.96 -21.22
N PHE A 299 17.28 1.88 -21.65
CA PHE A 299 16.91 2.91 -22.63
C PHE A 299 17.28 2.55 -24.07
N SER A 300 16.34 2.83 -24.98
CA SER A 300 16.59 3.24 -26.38
C SER A 300 15.65 4.41 -26.68
N PRO A 301 16.11 5.53 -27.28
CA PRO A 301 15.25 6.68 -27.52
C PRO A 301 14.30 6.42 -28.70
N ALA A 302 13.02 6.76 -28.53
CA ALA A 302 12.02 7.01 -29.58
C ALA A 302 11.15 5.85 -30.12
N THR A 303 10.64 4.95 -29.28
CA THR A 303 9.57 4.01 -29.73
C THR A 303 8.49 3.81 -28.67
N ILE A 304 7.23 4.15 -29.00
CA ILE A 304 6.07 3.55 -28.33
C ILE A 304 6.16 2.06 -28.63
N THR A 305 6.53 1.26 -27.64
CA THR A 305 6.68 -0.17 -27.86
C THR A 305 5.51 -0.90 -27.23
N THR A 306 4.74 -1.55 -28.08
CA THR A 306 3.63 -2.43 -27.67
C THR A 306 4.18 -3.84 -27.55
N PHE A 307 4.00 -4.45 -26.38
CA PHE A 307 4.48 -5.79 -26.07
C PHE A 307 3.32 -6.67 -25.62
N ILE A 308 3.25 -7.90 -26.15
CA ILE A 308 2.35 -8.95 -25.65
C ILE A 308 3.22 -10.03 -25.01
N GLY A 309 2.95 -10.37 -23.76
CA GLY A 309 3.66 -11.42 -23.04
C GLY A 309 2.73 -12.31 -22.24
N TRP A 310 3.12 -13.58 -22.09
CA TRP A 310 2.48 -14.54 -21.19
C TRP A 310 3.07 -14.42 -19.76
N ILE A 311 2.22 -14.39 -18.74
CA ILE A 311 2.55 -14.17 -17.31
C ILE A 311 2.39 -15.45 -16.46
N GLY A 312 1.94 -16.57 -17.06
CA GLY A 312 1.60 -17.78 -16.30
C GLY A 312 2.78 -18.47 -15.58
N THR A 313 2.43 -19.43 -14.73
CA THR A 313 3.15 -19.92 -13.54
C THR A 313 4.68 -20.13 -13.64
N LEU A 314 5.35 -19.73 -12.53
CA LEU A 314 6.76 -19.91 -12.16
C LEU A 314 7.81 -19.22 -13.05
N GLY A 315 8.20 -18.00 -12.63
CA GLY A 315 9.59 -17.55 -12.67
C GLY A 315 10.26 -17.39 -14.04
N LYS A 316 9.52 -17.43 -15.14
CA LYS A 316 10.09 -17.22 -16.47
C LYS A 316 9.67 -15.85 -17.01
N GLN A 317 10.67 -15.16 -17.56
CA GLN A 317 10.54 -13.96 -18.38
C GLN A 317 9.35 -14.09 -19.34
N MET A 318 8.71 -12.97 -19.66
CA MET A 318 7.77 -12.88 -20.77
C MET A 318 8.36 -13.60 -21.99
N THR A 319 7.80 -14.76 -22.33
CA THR A 319 8.14 -15.46 -23.56
C THR A 319 7.34 -14.82 -24.69
N TRP A 320 8.10 -14.29 -25.64
CA TRP A 320 7.64 -13.60 -26.85
C TRP A 320 7.04 -14.59 -27.85
N LEU A 321 6.04 -14.13 -28.62
CA LEU A 321 5.65 -14.73 -29.90
C LEU A 321 6.23 -13.88 -31.04
#